data_AF-A0A920I499-F1
#
_entry.id   AF-A0A920I499-F1
#
_cell.length_a   1.000
_cell.length_b   1.000
_cell.length_c   1.000
_cell.angle_alpha   90.00
_cell.angle_beta   90.00
_cell.angle_gamma   90.00
#
_symmetry.space_group_name_H-M   'P 1'
#
loop_
_entity.id
_entity.type
_entity.pdbx_description
1 polymer ?
#
loop_
_entity_poly.entity_id
_entity_poly.type
_entity_poly.pdbx_seq_one_letter_code
_entity_poly.pdbx_strand_id
1 'polypeptide(L)'
;MTPEAVRDWPDLAGGGEISARRRALMREVFKPAALTADWRQLGATQPELGRDALDGLSFVDCETRSDEASVIALAMREVLERPGRTAALVTPDRQLAEAVIAALQRWRIEVDDSAGRPLSQCPSGGYLESLVAMLAADFAPVPTLAFLKHPLASGGISPLAFRERVRQLEMAAFRGYRPGAGLDGIRRKLASKARYADIAEFFEASIAMPLAGLVEAWQMMAPDLAALARALGDVADRWQHRRPAKMERRMQRTALCICGLARMARSLRCFWRLLPNREAVSRRTVTVSRESCRSFLPEKRSAGPGRPIRVWPSSALSRRACKALTA
;
A
#
# COMPACT_ATOMS: atom_id res chain seq x y z
N MET A 1 -26.52 5.24 2.51
CA MET A 1 -26.81 6.51 3.22
C MET A 1 -27.45 7.43 2.21
N THR A 2 -28.49 8.19 2.60
CA THR A 2 -28.96 9.30 1.76
C THR A 2 -27.98 10.48 1.89
N PRO A 3 -27.99 11.47 0.98
CA PRO A 3 -27.11 12.62 1.07
C PRO A 3 -27.22 13.38 2.40
N GLU A 4 -28.44 13.49 2.95
CA GLU A 4 -28.72 14.17 4.22
C GLU A 4 -28.23 13.37 5.45
N ALA A 5 -27.91 12.09 5.29
CA ALA A 5 -27.35 11.25 6.36
C ALA A 5 -25.82 11.40 6.49
N VAL A 6 -25.17 12.12 5.58
CA VAL A 6 -23.75 12.49 5.70
C VAL A 6 -23.65 13.66 6.66
N ARG A 7 -23.11 13.42 7.87
CA ARG A 7 -22.82 14.49 8.83
C ARG A 7 -21.69 15.37 8.29
N ASP A 8 -21.75 16.66 8.58
CA ASP A 8 -20.67 17.59 8.27
C ASP A 8 -19.33 17.10 8.84
N TRP A 9 -18.29 17.16 7.99
CA TRP A 9 -16.93 16.79 8.32
C TRP A 9 -16.37 17.74 9.40
N PRO A 10 -15.65 17.23 10.42
CA PRO A 10 -16.21 17.23 11.76
C PRO A 10 -16.09 18.55 12.52
N ASP A 11 -17.18 18.88 13.21
CA ASP A 11 -17.20 19.51 14.54
C ASP A 11 -16.38 20.79 14.73
N LEU A 12 -16.73 21.84 13.97
CA LEU A 12 -16.43 23.22 14.39
C LEU A 12 -17.37 23.72 15.50
N ALA A 13 -18.50 23.04 15.73
CA ALA A 13 -19.56 23.46 16.64
C ALA A 13 -19.21 23.29 18.13
N GLY A 14 -18.34 22.32 18.49
CA GLY A 14 -17.87 22.06 19.84
C GLY A 14 -16.46 22.57 20.16
N GLY A 15 -15.85 23.37 19.28
CA GLY A 15 -14.46 23.81 19.43
C GLY A 15 -14.23 24.74 20.62
N GLY A 16 -13.75 24.20 21.74
CA GLY A 16 -13.42 24.94 22.96
C GLY A 16 -12.43 26.10 22.75
N GLU A 17 -12.32 26.98 23.75
CA GLU A 17 -11.69 28.31 23.62
C GLU A 17 -10.27 28.30 22.99
N ILE A 18 -9.43 27.32 23.36
CA ILE A 18 -8.09 27.12 22.77
C ILE A 18 -8.16 26.92 21.24
N SER A 19 -9.14 26.16 20.75
CA SER A 19 -9.36 25.97 19.31
C SER A 19 -9.81 27.24 18.60
N ALA A 20 -10.55 28.13 19.27
CA ALA A 20 -10.90 29.43 18.71
C ALA A 20 -9.67 30.35 18.59
N ARG A 21 -8.89 30.48 19.67
CA ARG A 21 -7.64 31.26 19.68
C ARG A 21 -6.62 30.72 18.66
N ARG A 22 -6.51 29.38 18.53
CA ARG A 22 -5.66 28.74 17.51
C ARG A 22 -6.11 29.03 16.08
N ARG A 23 -7.42 29.05 15.79
CA ARG A 23 -7.92 29.44 14.45
C ARG A 23 -7.59 30.88 14.11
N ALA A 24 -7.68 31.79 15.08
CA ALA A 24 -7.26 33.18 14.90
C ALA A 24 -5.75 33.28 14.62
N LEU A 25 -4.92 32.59 15.40
CA LEU A 25 -3.47 32.55 15.18
C LEU A 25 -3.11 31.99 13.79
N MET A 26 -3.72 30.87 13.40
CA MET A 26 -3.46 30.25 12.09
C MET A 26 -3.92 31.13 10.92
N ARG A 27 -4.97 31.95 11.08
CA ARG A 27 -5.35 32.95 10.07
C ARG A 27 -4.27 34.00 9.84
N GLU A 28 -3.58 34.45 10.90
CA GLU A 28 -2.46 35.37 10.75
C GLU A 28 -1.21 34.68 10.18
N VAL A 29 -0.95 33.41 10.54
CA VAL A 29 0.17 32.61 9.99
C VAL A 29 0.02 32.36 8.48
N PHE A 30 -1.17 31.99 8.01
CA PHE A 30 -1.45 31.74 6.58
C PHE A 30 -1.82 33.00 5.78
N LYS A 31 -1.64 34.19 6.37
CA LYS A 31 -1.95 35.46 5.72
C LYS A 31 -0.98 35.72 4.55
N PRO A 32 -1.45 36.06 3.35
CA PRO A 32 -0.58 36.37 2.21
C PRO A 32 0.41 37.48 2.54
N ALA A 33 1.66 37.36 2.05
CA ALA A 33 2.76 38.26 2.41
C ALA A 33 2.46 39.76 2.19
N ALA A 34 1.61 40.12 1.22
CA ALA A 34 1.18 41.50 0.99
C ALA A 34 0.34 42.12 2.14
N LEU A 35 -0.18 41.29 3.05
CA LEU A 35 -1.10 41.66 4.13
C LEU A 35 -0.48 41.44 5.53
N THR A 36 0.82 41.11 5.63
CA THR A 36 1.50 40.82 6.91
C THR A 36 2.12 42.05 7.59
N ALA A 37 1.95 43.25 7.01
CA ALA A 37 2.48 44.50 7.56
C ALA A 37 2.07 44.76 9.03
N ASP A 38 0.85 44.36 9.39
CA ASP A 38 0.27 44.57 10.71
C ASP A 38 0.76 43.58 11.78
N TRP A 39 1.57 42.56 11.43
CA TRP A 39 2.06 41.55 12.38
C TRP A 39 2.77 42.15 13.60
N ARG A 40 3.47 43.28 13.42
CA ARG A 40 4.12 44.02 14.51
C ARG A 40 3.14 44.62 15.53
N GLN A 41 1.87 44.77 15.16
CA GLN A 41 0.81 45.37 15.97
C GLN A 41 -0.14 44.33 16.58
N LEU A 42 0.01 43.04 16.27
CA LEU A 42 -0.93 41.98 16.71
C LEU A 42 -1.14 41.94 18.23
N GLY A 43 -0.10 42.17 19.04
CA GLY A 43 -0.22 42.23 20.50
C GLY A 43 -1.10 43.37 21.02
N ALA A 44 -1.40 44.38 20.19
CA ALA A 44 -2.31 45.48 20.50
C ALA A 44 -3.67 45.37 19.77
N THR A 45 -3.69 44.82 18.55
CA THR A 45 -4.91 44.72 17.72
C THR A 45 -5.69 43.42 17.93
N GLN A 46 -5.05 42.35 18.40
CA GLN A 46 -5.64 41.04 18.70
C GLN A 46 -5.06 40.50 20.04
N PRO A 47 -5.31 41.15 21.18
CA PRO A 47 -4.76 40.77 22.48
C PRO A 47 -5.15 39.35 22.94
N GLU A 48 -6.19 38.76 22.34
CA GLU A 48 -6.60 37.35 22.52
C GLU A 48 -5.60 36.32 21.93
N LEU A 49 -4.66 36.75 21.08
CA LEU A 49 -3.57 35.92 20.54
C LEU A 49 -2.42 35.74 21.55
N GLY A 50 -2.77 35.29 22.77
CA GLY A 50 -1.81 34.91 23.81
C GLY A 50 -1.07 33.60 23.52
N ARG A 51 -0.06 33.30 24.34
CA ARG A 51 0.72 32.05 24.26
C ARG A 51 -0.17 30.79 24.34
N ASP A 52 -1.28 30.87 25.08
CA ASP A 52 -2.30 29.84 25.25
C ASP A 52 -2.83 29.27 23.91
N ALA A 53 -2.77 30.03 22.81
CA ALA A 53 -3.15 29.52 21.48
C ALA A 53 -2.24 28.36 21.00
N LEU A 54 -1.00 28.32 21.51
CA LEU A 54 0.01 27.29 21.25
C LEU A 54 -0.12 26.07 22.18
N ASP A 55 -1.06 26.05 23.14
CA ASP A 55 -1.15 24.96 24.13
C ASP A 55 -1.38 23.59 23.48
N GLY A 56 -0.43 22.67 23.69
CA GLY A 56 -0.44 21.35 23.07
C GLY A 56 0.11 21.29 21.64
N LEU A 57 0.73 22.38 21.15
CA LEU A 57 1.65 22.33 20.01
C LEU A 57 3.07 22.10 20.52
N SER A 58 3.80 21.22 19.85
CA SER A 58 5.23 20.97 20.08
C SER A 58 5.99 21.17 18.77
N PHE A 59 7.06 21.96 18.82
CA PHE A 59 8.03 22.05 17.72
C PHE A 59 9.22 21.13 18.04
N VAL A 60 9.66 20.36 17.05
CA VAL A 60 10.88 19.54 17.12
C VAL A 60 11.66 19.78 15.85
N ASP A 61 12.91 20.22 15.99
CA ASP A 61 13.85 20.33 14.88
C ASP A 61 14.57 19.00 14.67
N CYS A 62 14.88 18.65 13.42
CA CYS A 62 15.43 17.34 13.05
C CYS A 62 16.49 17.51 11.95
N GLU A 63 17.70 17.01 12.21
CA GLU A 63 18.83 17.12 11.28
C GLU A 63 18.58 16.37 9.97
N THR A 64 17.89 15.23 10.01
CA THR A 64 17.53 14.47 8.81
C THR A 64 16.05 14.07 8.79
N ARG A 65 15.54 13.85 7.57
CA ARG A 65 14.23 13.25 7.28
C ARG A 65 14.02 11.89 7.97
N SER A 66 15.09 11.13 8.22
CA SER A 66 15.02 9.84 8.91
C SER A 66 14.78 10.01 10.42
N ASP A 67 15.35 11.06 11.00
CA ASP A 67 15.13 11.43 12.40
C ASP A 67 13.73 12.00 12.57
N GLU A 68 13.31 12.92 11.69
CA GLU A 68 11.95 13.46 11.63
C GLU A 68 10.91 12.33 11.56
N ALA A 69 11.05 11.40 10.61
CA ALA A 69 10.16 10.26 10.48
C ALA A 69 10.15 9.35 11.74
N SER A 70 11.29 9.21 12.42
CA SER A 70 11.41 8.39 13.63
C SER A 70 10.80 9.07 14.86
N VAL A 71 10.93 10.40 14.98
CA VAL A 71 10.29 11.22 16.03
C VAL A 71 8.77 11.20 15.85
N ILE A 72 8.27 11.44 14.62
CA ILE A 72 6.84 11.38 14.31
C ILE A 72 6.28 9.99 14.63
N ALA A 73 6.95 8.92 14.17
CA ALA A 73 6.52 7.55 14.44
C ALA A 73 6.49 7.23 15.96
N LEU A 74 7.44 7.73 16.74
CA LEU A 74 7.46 7.57 18.20
C LEU A 74 6.29 8.33 18.87
N ALA A 75 6.05 9.57 18.48
CA ALA A 75 4.94 10.38 18.99
C ALA A 75 3.57 9.76 18.65
N MET A 76 3.38 9.30 17.40
CA MET A 76 2.17 8.58 16.99
C MET A 76 1.97 7.30 17.81
N ARG A 77 3.04 6.53 18.07
CA ARG A 77 2.98 5.35 18.93
C ARG A 77 2.58 5.70 20.37
N GLU A 78 3.17 6.73 20.97
CA GLU A 78 2.84 7.13 22.36
C GLU A 78 1.36 7.50 22.52
N VAL A 79 0.78 8.15 21.50
CA VAL A 79 -0.66 8.44 21.45
C VAL A 79 -1.49 7.15 21.35
N LEU A 80 -1.09 6.20 20.48
CA LEU A 80 -1.81 4.95 20.27
C LEU A 80 -1.71 3.95 21.45
N GLU A 81 -0.69 4.06 22.30
CA GLU A 81 -0.59 3.29 23.55
C GLU A 81 -1.66 3.69 24.58
N ARG A 82 -2.34 4.83 24.41
CA ARG A 82 -3.44 5.29 25.26
C ARG A 82 -4.79 4.84 24.66
N PRO A 83 -5.55 3.92 25.31
CA PRO A 83 -6.78 3.37 24.73
C PRO A 83 -7.80 4.45 24.31
N GLY A 84 -8.40 4.27 23.14
CA GLY A 84 -9.41 5.20 22.60
C GLY A 84 -8.86 6.51 22.04
N ARG A 85 -7.53 6.64 21.88
CA ARG A 85 -6.91 7.75 21.14
C ARG A 85 -6.60 7.35 19.70
N THR A 86 -6.55 8.35 18.84
CA THR A 86 -6.14 8.26 17.43
C THR A 86 -5.01 9.26 17.17
N ALA A 87 -4.16 8.95 16.21
CA ALA A 87 -3.11 9.83 15.71
C ALA A 87 -3.26 9.94 14.19
N ALA A 88 -2.93 11.10 13.64
CA ALA A 88 -2.92 11.36 12.20
C ALA A 88 -1.69 12.18 11.84
N LEU A 89 -1.06 11.85 10.71
CA LEU A 89 -0.02 12.66 10.10
C LEU A 89 -0.61 13.35 8.88
N VAL A 90 -0.47 14.68 8.81
CA VAL A 90 -0.83 15.47 7.63
C VAL A 90 0.46 16.06 7.08
N THR A 91 0.86 15.63 5.88
CA THR A 91 2.04 16.16 5.17
C THR A 91 1.81 16.12 3.66
N PRO A 92 2.23 17.15 2.90
CA PRO A 92 2.30 17.08 1.44
C PRO A 92 3.51 16.28 0.95
N ASP A 93 4.51 16.00 1.80
CA ASP A 93 5.70 15.25 1.43
C ASP A 93 5.44 13.73 1.49
N ARG A 94 5.31 13.13 0.30
CA ARG A 94 5.06 11.69 0.16
C ARG A 94 6.17 10.83 0.75
N GLN A 95 7.43 11.22 0.58
CA GLN A 95 8.58 10.44 1.05
C GLN A 95 8.67 10.45 2.57
N LEU A 96 8.28 11.56 3.23
CA LEU A 96 8.14 11.61 4.68
C LEU A 96 7.03 10.67 5.18
N ALA A 97 5.86 10.67 4.53
CA ALA A 97 4.77 9.76 4.88
C ALA A 97 5.19 8.29 4.73
N GLU A 98 5.85 7.91 3.63
CA GLU A 98 6.38 6.55 3.41
C GLU A 98 7.43 6.17 4.47
N ALA A 99 8.33 7.08 4.84
CA ALA A 99 9.31 6.86 5.89
C ALA A 99 8.67 6.65 7.28
N VAL A 100 7.62 7.42 7.62
CA VAL A 100 6.86 7.25 8.88
C VAL A 100 6.12 5.92 8.89
N ILE A 101 5.49 5.52 7.78
CA ILE A 101 4.83 4.21 7.65
C ILE A 101 5.85 3.08 7.88
N ALA A 102 7.02 3.14 7.23
CA ALA A 102 8.09 2.15 7.41
C ALA A 102 8.64 2.14 8.85
N ALA A 103 8.75 3.31 9.50
CA ALA A 103 9.15 3.43 10.90
C ALA A 103 8.15 2.79 11.87
N LEU A 104 6.84 2.96 11.62
CA LEU A 104 5.75 2.39 12.42
C LEU A 104 5.59 0.87 12.24
N GLN A 105 5.90 0.33 11.06
CA GLN A 105 5.92 -1.12 10.80
C GLN A 105 6.85 -1.90 11.74
N ARG A 106 7.92 -1.27 12.27
CA ARG A 106 8.80 -1.86 13.29
C ARG A 106 8.06 -2.31 14.55
N TRP A 107 6.95 -1.64 14.88
CA TRP A 107 6.07 -1.96 16.00
C TRP A 107 4.76 -2.63 15.57
N ARG A 108 4.66 -3.04 14.30
CA ARG A 108 3.46 -3.64 13.67
C ARG A 108 2.22 -2.75 13.76
N ILE A 109 2.42 -1.43 13.72
CA ILE A 109 1.34 -0.45 13.61
C ILE A 109 1.05 -0.29 12.11
N GLU A 110 -0.12 -0.74 11.68
CA GLU A 110 -0.65 -0.51 10.34
C GLU A 110 -1.31 0.87 10.28
N VAL A 111 -0.99 1.66 9.25
CA VAL A 111 -1.52 3.01 9.03
C VAL A 111 -2.36 3.01 7.78
N ASP A 112 -3.54 3.63 7.85
CA ASP A 112 -4.36 3.89 6.68
C ASP A 112 -3.82 5.13 5.95
N ASP A 113 -3.43 4.95 4.69
CA ASP A 113 -2.79 5.97 3.87
C ASP A 113 -3.77 6.43 2.79
N SER A 114 -4.38 7.60 3.00
CA SER A 114 -5.39 8.16 2.10
C SER A 114 -4.86 8.50 0.70
N ALA A 115 -3.54 8.64 0.51
CA ALA A 115 -2.94 8.81 -0.81
C ALA A 115 -2.81 7.46 -1.57
N GLY A 116 -2.94 6.34 -0.85
CA GLY A 116 -2.82 5.00 -1.39
C GLY A 116 -1.42 4.70 -1.95
N ARG A 117 -1.37 3.88 -3.00
CA ARG A 117 -0.12 3.54 -3.71
C ARG A 117 -0.21 4.04 -5.15
N PRO A 118 0.84 4.71 -5.67
CA PRO A 118 0.91 5.07 -7.09
C PRO A 118 0.68 3.86 -7.99
N LEU A 119 -0.03 4.05 -9.11
CA LEU A 119 -0.40 2.95 -10.01
C LEU A 119 0.84 2.20 -10.51
N SER A 120 1.92 2.90 -10.87
CA SER A 120 3.20 2.31 -11.29
C SER A 120 3.84 1.39 -10.23
N GLN A 121 3.59 1.64 -8.94
CA GLN A 121 4.03 0.77 -7.84
C GLN A 121 3.09 -0.42 -7.59
N CYS A 122 1.93 -0.48 -8.26
CA CYS A 122 1.00 -1.62 -8.18
C CYS A 122 1.36 -2.67 -9.25
N PRO A 123 1.26 -3.99 -8.98
CA PRO A 123 1.61 -5.04 -9.96
C PRO A 123 0.82 -4.97 -11.27
N SER A 124 -0.41 -4.45 -11.23
CA SER A 124 -1.25 -4.20 -12.41
C SER A 124 -0.81 -2.96 -13.19
N GLY A 125 -0.34 -1.90 -12.53
CA GLY A 125 0.15 -0.71 -13.21
C GLY A 125 1.49 -0.92 -13.87
N GLY A 126 2.45 -1.58 -13.19
CA GLY A 126 3.72 -1.98 -13.82
C GLY A 126 3.55 -2.90 -15.04
N TYR A 127 2.51 -3.75 -15.03
CA TYR A 127 2.12 -4.54 -16.21
C TYR A 127 1.67 -3.64 -17.37
N LEU A 128 0.73 -2.71 -17.12
CA LEU A 128 0.23 -1.78 -18.13
C LEU A 128 1.32 -0.82 -18.64
N GLU A 129 2.20 -0.35 -17.77
CA GLU A 129 3.35 0.48 -18.12
C GLU A 129 4.31 -0.29 -19.04
N SER A 130 4.60 -1.56 -18.75
CA SER A 130 5.42 -2.41 -19.62
C SER A 130 4.78 -2.71 -20.98
N LEU A 131 3.44 -2.82 -21.05
CA LEU A 131 2.68 -2.93 -22.30
C LEU A 131 2.81 -1.66 -23.15
N VAL A 132 2.58 -0.48 -22.54
CA VAL A 132 2.72 0.81 -23.23
C VAL A 132 4.16 1.03 -23.68
N ALA A 133 5.16 0.69 -22.87
CA ALA A 133 6.57 0.76 -23.25
C ALA A 133 6.93 -0.16 -24.43
N MET A 134 6.31 -1.34 -24.53
CA MET A 134 6.46 -2.23 -25.69
C MET A 134 5.86 -1.63 -26.97
N LEU A 135 4.66 -1.06 -26.89
CA LEU A 135 3.96 -0.44 -28.02
C LEU A 135 4.67 0.84 -28.49
N ALA A 136 5.06 1.72 -27.56
CA ALA A 136 5.78 2.96 -27.85
C ALA A 136 7.17 2.72 -28.46
N ALA A 137 7.81 1.60 -28.13
CA ALA A 137 9.10 1.20 -28.70
C ALA A 137 8.98 0.32 -29.97
N ASP A 138 7.78 0.24 -30.56
CA ASP A 138 7.44 -0.59 -31.74
C ASP A 138 8.02 -2.01 -31.66
N PHE A 139 7.67 -2.71 -30.58
CA PHE A 139 8.09 -4.08 -30.28
C PHE A 139 9.60 -4.31 -30.19
N ALA A 140 10.39 -3.27 -29.85
CA ALA A 140 11.81 -3.40 -29.56
C ALA A 140 12.14 -4.55 -28.57
N PRO A 141 13.25 -5.29 -28.75
CA PRO A 141 13.50 -6.54 -28.02
C PRO A 141 13.43 -6.44 -26.49
N VAL A 142 13.98 -5.37 -25.90
CA VAL A 142 14.04 -5.22 -24.43
C VAL A 142 12.66 -4.90 -23.84
N PRO A 143 11.91 -3.86 -24.30
CA PRO A 143 10.53 -3.64 -23.89
C PRO A 143 9.60 -4.84 -24.11
N THR A 144 9.69 -5.49 -25.28
CA THR A 144 8.88 -6.68 -25.59
C THR A 144 9.15 -7.82 -24.60
N LEU A 145 10.43 -8.12 -24.30
CA LEU A 145 10.77 -9.15 -23.31
C LEU A 145 10.40 -8.75 -21.88
N ALA A 146 10.42 -7.46 -21.52
CA ALA A 146 9.99 -6.99 -20.22
C ALA A 146 8.49 -7.26 -20.00
N PHE A 147 7.65 -6.89 -20.97
CA PHE A 147 6.22 -7.18 -20.95
C PHE A 147 5.91 -8.69 -20.98
N LEU A 148 6.48 -9.43 -21.94
CA LEU A 148 6.20 -10.87 -22.12
C LEU A 148 6.66 -11.74 -20.94
N LYS A 149 7.64 -11.29 -20.15
CA LYS A 149 8.10 -12.00 -18.94
C LYS A 149 7.38 -11.54 -17.66
N HIS A 150 6.52 -10.53 -17.73
CA HIS A 150 5.83 -9.99 -16.55
C HIS A 150 4.98 -11.09 -15.86
N PRO A 151 4.92 -11.17 -14.52
CA PRO A 151 4.18 -12.23 -13.82
C PRO A 151 2.69 -12.36 -14.16
N LEU A 152 2.08 -11.29 -14.68
CA LEU A 152 0.67 -11.25 -15.12
C LEU A 152 0.46 -11.60 -16.61
N ALA A 153 1.53 -11.70 -17.40
CA ALA A 153 1.45 -12.07 -18.81
C ALA A 153 1.18 -13.58 -18.97
N SER A 154 0.19 -13.95 -19.79
CA SER A 154 -0.19 -15.36 -20.00
C SER A 154 -0.64 -15.75 -21.41
N GLY A 155 -0.96 -14.80 -22.30
CA GLY A 155 -1.25 -15.09 -23.73
C GLY A 155 -2.32 -16.16 -23.96
N GLY A 156 -3.32 -16.26 -23.07
CA GLY A 156 -4.42 -17.23 -23.14
C GLY A 156 -4.08 -18.62 -22.59
N ILE A 157 -2.80 -18.95 -22.41
CA ILE A 157 -2.33 -20.26 -21.91
C ILE A 157 -1.89 -20.17 -20.44
N SER A 158 -1.49 -21.29 -19.83
CA SER A 158 -1.08 -21.24 -18.42
C SER A 158 0.16 -20.34 -18.23
N PRO A 159 0.24 -19.50 -17.17
CA PRO A 159 1.37 -18.58 -16.98
C PRO A 159 2.75 -19.24 -16.89
N LEU A 160 2.82 -20.55 -16.61
CA LEU A 160 4.06 -21.32 -16.63
C LEU A 160 4.45 -21.70 -18.06
N ALA A 161 3.50 -22.23 -18.85
CA ALA A 161 3.73 -22.55 -20.26
C ALA A 161 4.06 -21.30 -21.08
N PHE A 162 3.37 -20.18 -20.83
CA PHE A 162 3.65 -18.90 -21.49
C PHE A 162 5.09 -18.44 -21.25
N ARG A 163 5.53 -18.38 -19.99
CA ARG A 163 6.91 -17.98 -19.66
C ARG A 163 7.97 -18.89 -20.27
N GLU A 164 7.69 -20.19 -20.41
CA GLU A 164 8.62 -21.12 -21.07
C GLU A 164 8.69 -20.88 -22.58
N ARG A 165 7.53 -20.72 -23.25
CA ARG A 165 7.48 -20.35 -24.68
C ARG A 165 8.14 -18.99 -24.95
N VAL A 166 8.01 -18.02 -24.04
CA VAL A 166 8.68 -16.71 -24.12
C VAL A 166 10.22 -16.82 -24.03
N ARG A 167 10.77 -17.77 -23.26
CA ARG A 167 12.23 -18.05 -23.27
C ARG A 167 12.68 -18.62 -24.62
N GLN A 168 11.89 -19.50 -25.21
CA GLN A 168 12.17 -20.07 -26.53
C GLN A 168 12.09 -18.98 -27.62
N LEU A 169 11.09 -18.10 -27.55
CA LEU A 169 10.96 -16.90 -28.40
C LEU A 169 12.15 -15.95 -28.27
N GLU A 170 12.65 -15.71 -27.05
CA GLU A 170 13.88 -14.93 -26.83
C GLU A 170 15.06 -15.51 -27.61
N MET A 171 15.29 -16.82 -27.47
CA MET A 171 16.38 -17.51 -28.17
C MET A 171 16.20 -17.57 -29.69
N ALA A 172 14.96 -17.53 -30.17
CA ALA A 172 14.63 -17.60 -31.59
C ALA A 172 14.72 -16.25 -32.31
N ALA A 173 14.12 -15.20 -31.74
CA ALA A 173 13.93 -13.91 -32.39
C ALA A 173 14.77 -12.76 -31.82
N PHE A 174 15.00 -12.74 -30.50
CA PHE A 174 15.55 -11.56 -29.80
C PHE A 174 17.05 -11.66 -29.46
N ARG A 175 17.66 -12.86 -29.52
CA ARG A 175 19.12 -13.02 -29.43
C ARG A 175 19.81 -12.78 -30.78
N GLY A 176 20.91 -12.03 -30.76
CA GLY A 176 21.68 -11.65 -31.94
C GLY A 176 21.18 -10.34 -32.57
N TYR A 177 21.31 -10.21 -33.90
CA TYR A 177 20.92 -8.97 -34.60
C TYR A 177 19.43 -8.66 -34.41
N ARG A 178 19.13 -7.41 -34.01
CA ARG A 178 17.78 -6.91 -33.71
C ARG A 178 16.81 -7.22 -34.87
N PRO A 179 15.62 -7.78 -34.61
CA PRO A 179 14.59 -7.93 -35.65
C PRO A 179 14.16 -6.56 -36.21
N GLY A 180 13.45 -6.57 -37.34
CA GLY A 180 12.81 -5.34 -37.82
C GLY A 180 11.86 -4.74 -36.77
N ALA A 181 11.46 -3.49 -36.98
CA ALA A 181 10.46 -2.86 -36.13
C ALA A 181 9.08 -3.54 -36.28
N GLY A 182 8.26 -3.46 -35.22
CA GLY A 182 6.91 -4.01 -35.17
C GLY A 182 6.80 -5.53 -35.14
N LEU A 183 5.56 -6.01 -35.07
CA LEU A 183 5.23 -7.44 -35.13
C LEU A 183 5.79 -8.10 -36.41
N ASP A 184 5.73 -7.41 -37.55
CA ASP A 184 6.21 -7.92 -38.84
C ASP A 184 7.73 -8.08 -38.94
N GLY A 185 8.48 -7.30 -38.15
CA GLY A 185 9.92 -7.51 -37.99
C GLY A 185 10.25 -8.81 -37.26
N ILE A 186 9.45 -9.16 -36.24
CA ILE A 186 9.57 -10.41 -35.48
C ILE A 186 9.11 -11.60 -36.34
N ARG A 187 7.98 -11.46 -37.07
CA ARG A 187 7.47 -12.47 -38.03
C ARG A 187 8.54 -12.90 -39.03
N ARG A 188 9.13 -11.94 -39.76
CA ARG A 188 10.19 -12.20 -40.74
C ARG A 188 11.42 -12.85 -40.10
N LYS A 189 11.78 -12.46 -38.88
CA LYS A 189 12.89 -13.06 -38.13
C LYS A 189 12.63 -14.54 -37.83
N LEU A 190 11.44 -14.89 -37.35
CA LEU A 190 11.05 -16.27 -37.05
C LEU A 190 10.93 -17.12 -38.33
N ALA A 191 10.28 -16.59 -39.38
CA ALA A 191 10.13 -17.25 -40.67
C ALA A 191 11.47 -17.57 -41.37
N SER A 192 12.54 -16.81 -41.09
CA SER A 192 13.88 -17.03 -41.69
C SER A 192 14.53 -18.38 -41.36
N LYS A 193 14.01 -19.14 -40.39
CA LYS A 193 14.59 -20.41 -39.93
C LYS A 193 13.50 -21.43 -39.62
N ALA A 194 13.32 -22.42 -40.49
CA ALA A 194 12.32 -23.48 -40.37
C ALA A 194 12.29 -24.19 -38.99
N ARG A 195 13.43 -24.31 -38.31
CA ARG A 195 13.54 -24.88 -36.95
C ARG A 195 12.76 -24.12 -35.86
N TYR A 196 12.23 -22.94 -36.16
CA TYR A 196 11.45 -22.11 -35.24
C TYR A 196 9.95 -22.04 -35.62
N ALA A 197 9.45 -22.92 -36.50
CA ALA A 197 8.05 -22.92 -36.93
C ALA A 197 7.03 -22.98 -35.76
N ASP A 198 7.22 -23.88 -34.81
CA ASP A 198 6.41 -24.01 -33.58
C ASP A 198 6.43 -22.73 -32.70
N ILE A 199 7.55 -21.99 -32.71
CA ILE A 199 7.67 -20.70 -32.00
C ILE A 199 7.01 -19.56 -32.78
N ALA A 200 7.01 -19.62 -34.12
CA ALA A 200 6.26 -18.69 -34.97
C ALA A 200 4.74 -18.87 -34.78
N GLU A 201 4.26 -20.11 -34.74
CA GLU A 201 2.86 -20.42 -34.46
C GLU A 201 2.44 -19.93 -33.06
N PHE A 202 3.26 -20.18 -32.03
CA PHE A 202 3.04 -19.62 -30.69
C PHE A 202 2.99 -18.08 -30.69
N PHE A 203 3.92 -17.43 -31.41
CA PHE A 203 3.98 -15.97 -31.49
C PHE A 203 2.73 -15.39 -32.14
N GLU A 204 2.25 -15.95 -33.25
CA GLU A 204 1.00 -15.51 -33.86
C GLU A 204 -0.20 -15.75 -32.92
N ALA A 205 -0.35 -16.97 -32.42
CA ALA A 205 -1.54 -17.38 -31.66
C ALA A 205 -1.68 -16.66 -30.30
N SER A 206 -0.58 -16.53 -29.56
CA SER A 206 -0.59 -16.04 -28.17
C SER A 206 -0.17 -14.58 -28.01
N ILE A 207 0.46 -13.95 -29.02
CA ILE A 207 1.00 -12.59 -28.92
C ILE A 207 0.45 -11.69 -30.03
N ALA A 208 0.75 -11.97 -31.30
CA ALA A 208 0.49 -11.03 -32.39
C ALA A 208 -1.02 -10.89 -32.72
N MET A 209 -1.75 -11.99 -32.89
CA MET A 209 -3.20 -11.93 -33.16
C MET A 209 -4.00 -11.31 -32.00
N PRO A 210 -3.76 -11.64 -30.72
CA PRO A 210 -4.45 -10.97 -29.62
C PRO A 210 -4.17 -9.47 -29.53
N LEU A 211 -2.94 -9.02 -29.81
CA LEU A 211 -2.54 -7.61 -29.71
C LEU A 211 -2.89 -6.77 -30.95
N ALA A 212 -3.26 -7.39 -32.08
CA ALA A 212 -3.47 -6.71 -33.36
C ALA A 212 -4.39 -5.48 -33.26
N GLY A 213 -5.60 -5.63 -32.70
CA GLY A 213 -6.54 -4.51 -32.56
C GLY A 213 -6.07 -3.39 -31.62
N LEU A 214 -5.18 -3.70 -30.66
CA LEU A 214 -4.55 -2.68 -29.81
C LEU A 214 -3.40 -1.95 -30.53
N VAL A 215 -2.65 -2.66 -31.39
CA VAL A 215 -1.62 -2.04 -32.25
C VAL A 215 -2.27 -1.13 -33.29
N GLU A 216 -3.34 -1.59 -33.96
CA GLU A 216 -4.13 -0.79 -34.89
C GLU A 216 -4.69 0.47 -34.21
N ALA A 217 -5.28 0.33 -33.01
CA ALA A 217 -5.79 1.46 -32.26
C ALA A 217 -4.69 2.43 -31.81
N TRP A 218 -3.50 1.93 -31.45
CA TRP A 218 -2.34 2.74 -31.05
C TRP A 218 -1.71 3.52 -32.21
N GLN A 219 -1.79 3.00 -33.43
CA GLN A 219 -1.23 3.63 -34.64
C GLN A 219 -2.15 4.66 -35.30
N MET A 220 -3.37 4.87 -34.80
CA MET A 220 -4.26 5.93 -35.28
C MET A 220 -3.66 7.32 -34.99
N MET A 221 -3.77 8.24 -35.95
CA MET A 221 -3.23 9.62 -35.83
C MET A 221 -3.80 10.40 -34.63
N ALA A 222 -5.02 10.09 -34.21
CA ALA A 222 -5.66 10.62 -33.02
C ALA A 222 -6.45 9.48 -32.33
N PRO A 223 -5.84 8.70 -31.43
CA PRO A 223 -6.49 7.56 -30.83
C PRO A 223 -7.46 8.01 -29.72
N ASP A 224 -8.75 7.72 -29.89
CA ASP A 224 -9.76 7.93 -28.86
C ASP A 224 -9.51 6.98 -27.66
N LEU A 225 -9.60 7.53 -26.45
CA LEU A 225 -9.48 6.79 -25.20
C LEU A 225 -10.49 5.63 -25.12
N ALA A 226 -11.71 5.80 -25.64
CA ALA A 226 -12.69 4.71 -25.64
C ALA A 226 -12.38 3.62 -26.67
N ALA A 227 -11.63 3.91 -27.74
CA ALA A 227 -11.10 2.89 -28.66
C ALA A 227 -9.95 2.10 -28.01
N LEU A 228 -8.97 2.79 -27.41
CA LEU A 228 -7.87 2.17 -26.69
C LEU A 228 -8.36 1.30 -25.52
N ALA A 229 -9.33 1.79 -24.72
CA ALA A 229 -9.89 1.05 -23.59
C ALA A 229 -10.60 -0.24 -24.02
N ARG A 230 -11.35 -0.22 -25.14
CA ARG A 230 -11.98 -1.42 -25.71
C ARG A 230 -10.93 -2.42 -26.19
N ALA A 231 -9.96 -1.99 -26.97
CA ALA A 231 -8.89 -2.86 -27.47
C ALA A 231 -8.05 -3.46 -26.32
N LEU A 232 -7.79 -2.70 -25.26
CA LEU A 232 -7.14 -3.20 -24.05
C LEU A 232 -7.98 -4.27 -23.33
N GLY A 233 -9.30 -4.08 -23.28
CA GLY A 233 -10.25 -5.08 -22.76
C GLY A 233 -10.25 -6.37 -23.57
N ASP A 234 -10.33 -6.27 -24.90
CA ASP A 234 -10.27 -7.44 -25.81
C ASP A 234 -8.94 -8.20 -25.68
N VAL A 235 -7.83 -7.48 -25.54
CA VAL A 235 -6.52 -8.08 -25.24
C VAL A 235 -6.55 -8.82 -23.91
N ALA A 236 -7.09 -8.20 -22.84
CA ALA A 236 -7.16 -8.80 -21.51
C ALA A 236 -8.01 -10.08 -21.50
N ASP A 237 -9.17 -10.08 -22.17
CA ASP A 237 -10.07 -11.23 -22.28
C ASP A 237 -9.43 -12.40 -23.06
N ARG A 238 -8.68 -12.09 -24.13
CA ARG A 238 -7.91 -13.09 -24.91
C ARG A 238 -6.71 -13.62 -24.14
N TRP A 239 -6.06 -12.78 -23.35
CA TRP A 239 -4.86 -13.15 -22.58
C TRP A 239 -5.17 -13.87 -21.28
N GLN A 240 -6.39 -13.71 -20.74
CA GLN A 240 -6.82 -14.37 -19.52
C GLN A 240 -6.75 -15.90 -19.66
N HIS A 241 -5.89 -16.53 -18.86
CA HIS A 241 -5.90 -17.99 -18.74
C HIS A 241 -7.19 -18.49 -18.08
N ARG A 242 -8.19 -18.85 -18.90
CA ARG A 242 -9.39 -19.54 -18.43
C ARG A 242 -9.02 -20.96 -18.00
N ARG A 243 -9.02 -21.20 -16.68
CA ARG A 243 -8.96 -22.58 -16.15
C ARG A 243 -10.18 -23.34 -16.70
N PRO A 244 -10.03 -24.52 -17.33
CA PRO A 244 -11.17 -25.27 -17.81
C PRO A 244 -12.03 -25.72 -16.62
N ALA A 245 -13.32 -25.41 -16.63
CA ALA A 245 -14.26 -25.64 -15.52
C ALA A 245 -14.34 -27.11 -15.03
N LYS A 246 -13.86 -28.08 -15.84
CA LYS A 246 -13.69 -29.48 -15.44
C LYS A 246 -12.59 -29.67 -14.40
N MET A 247 -11.51 -28.89 -14.46
CA MET A 247 -10.38 -28.95 -13.51
C MET A 247 -10.82 -28.46 -12.13
N GLU A 248 -11.64 -27.42 -12.07
CA GLU A 248 -12.18 -26.87 -10.82
C GLU A 248 -13.10 -27.85 -10.10
N ARG A 249 -13.99 -28.55 -10.82
CA ARG A 249 -14.80 -29.65 -10.23
C ARG A 249 -13.95 -30.82 -9.77
N ARG A 250 -12.82 -31.11 -10.44
CA ARG A 250 -11.87 -32.14 -10.00
C ARG A 250 -11.15 -31.69 -8.73
N MET A 251 -10.68 -30.45 -8.67
CA MET A 251 -9.98 -29.87 -7.52
C MET A 251 -10.91 -29.71 -6.30
N GLN A 252 -12.19 -29.36 -6.51
CA GLN A 252 -13.24 -29.39 -5.50
C GLN A 252 -13.53 -30.81 -5.01
N ARG A 253 -13.57 -31.82 -5.90
CA ARG A 253 -13.69 -33.24 -5.50
C ARG A 253 -12.47 -33.72 -4.70
N THR A 254 -11.26 -33.33 -5.07
CA THR A 254 -10.04 -33.68 -4.30
C THR A 254 -10.03 -32.94 -2.96
N ALA A 255 -10.44 -31.67 -2.91
CA ALA A 255 -10.60 -30.92 -1.67
C ALA A 255 -11.68 -31.53 -0.76
N LEU A 256 -12.79 -32.02 -1.32
CA LEU A 256 -13.81 -32.78 -0.60
C LEU A 256 -13.28 -34.13 -0.08
N CYS A 257 -12.39 -34.82 -0.82
CA CYS A 257 -11.72 -36.03 -0.33
C CYS A 257 -10.72 -35.71 0.80
N ILE A 258 -9.95 -34.62 0.69
CA ILE A 258 -9.03 -34.17 1.74
C ILE A 258 -9.80 -33.72 3.00
N CYS A 259 -10.93 -33.01 2.83
CA CYS A 259 -11.86 -32.69 3.91
C CYS A 259 -12.57 -33.93 4.49
N GLY A 260 -12.83 -34.95 3.66
CA GLY A 260 -13.35 -36.26 4.08
C GLY A 260 -12.36 -37.01 4.96
N LEU A 261 -11.09 -37.09 4.53
CA LEU A 261 -9.99 -37.62 5.34
C LEU A 261 -9.78 -36.82 6.64
N ALA A 262 -9.91 -35.49 6.60
CA ALA A 262 -9.87 -34.64 7.79
C ALA A 262 -11.11 -34.80 8.72
N ARG A 263 -12.22 -35.37 8.21
CA ARG A 263 -13.40 -35.74 9.00
C ARG A 263 -13.24 -37.15 9.59
N MET A 264 -12.61 -38.07 8.86
CA MET A 264 -12.24 -39.41 9.32
C MET A 264 -11.17 -39.37 10.42
N ALA A 265 -10.13 -38.53 10.25
CA ALA A 265 -9.13 -38.22 11.27
C ALA A 265 -9.68 -37.47 12.50
N ARG A 266 -10.95 -37.03 12.46
CA ARG A 266 -11.66 -36.45 13.61
C ARG A 266 -12.33 -37.52 14.47
N SER A 267 -12.62 -38.71 13.93
CA SER A 267 -13.11 -39.87 14.69
C SER A 267 -12.01 -40.51 15.56
N LEU A 268 -10.76 -40.50 15.08
CA LEU A 268 -9.60 -41.02 15.83
C LEU A 268 -9.14 -40.10 16.97
N ARG A 269 -9.71 -38.89 17.13
CA ARG A 269 -9.40 -37.98 18.26
C ARG A 269 -10.18 -38.25 19.53
N CYS A 270 -11.17 -39.13 19.52
CA CYS A 270 -11.85 -39.55 20.75
C CYS A 270 -11.00 -40.49 21.64
N PHE A 271 -9.87 -41.00 21.13
CA PHE A 271 -8.98 -41.90 21.88
C PHE A 271 -7.84 -41.17 22.60
N TRP A 272 -7.48 -39.94 22.21
CA TRP A 272 -6.49 -39.11 22.91
C TRP A 272 -7.17 -38.21 23.97
N ARG A 273 -7.49 -38.88 25.07
CA ARG A 273 -7.89 -38.35 26.37
C ARG A 273 -6.88 -37.33 26.93
N LEU A 274 -7.37 -36.49 27.86
CA LEU A 274 -6.64 -35.90 28.99
C LEU A 274 -5.45 -34.95 28.68
N LEU A 275 -5.69 -33.64 28.78
CA LEU A 275 -4.89 -32.66 29.56
C LEU A 275 -5.60 -31.28 29.50
N PRO A 276 -5.59 -30.48 30.59
CA PRO A 276 -6.44 -29.29 30.68
C PRO A 276 -5.78 -27.99 30.20
N ASN A 277 -6.67 -27.03 29.96
CA ASN A 277 -6.50 -25.59 29.83
C ASN A 277 -6.03 -25.01 28.47
N ARG A 278 -6.81 -24.03 28.03
CA ARG A 278 -6.59 -23.15 26.88
C ARG A 278 -6.80 -21.72 27.36
N GLU A 279 -6.03 -20.78 26.82
CA GLU A 279 -6.52 -19.40 26.67
C GLU A 279 -6.63 -19.04 25.19
N ALA A 280 -7.60 -18.18 24.88
CA ALA A 280 -8.09 -17.97 23.53
C ALA A 280 -7.75 -16.56 23.01
N VAL A 281 -7.19 -16.49 21.81
CA VAL A 281 -7.03 -15.22 21.09
C VAL A 281 -8.39 -14.80 20.52
N SER A 282 -9.00 -13.77 21.12
CA SER A 282 -10.23 -13.15 20.63
C SER A 282 -9.92 -11.91 19.79
N ARG A 283 -10.29 -11.94 18.51
CA ARG A 283 -10.42 -10.73 17.67
C ARG A 283 -11.87 -10.23 17.76
N ARG A 284 -12.09 -8.98 18.17
CA ARG A 284 -13.29 -8.18 17.83
C ARG A 284 -12.94 -6.71 17.68
N THR A 285 -13.82 -5.99 17.00
CA THR A 285 -13.61 -4.68 16.38
C THR A 285 -14.76 -3.75 16.77
N VAL A 286 -14.46 -2.51 17.22
CA VAL A 286 -15.38 -1.32 17.29
C VAL A 286 -16.54 -1.45 18.32
N THR A 287 -17.12 -0.43 18.99
CA THR A 287 -17.11 1.07 18.99
C THR A 287 -16.98 1.58 20.47
N VAL A 288 -16.96 2.89 20.83
CA VAL A 288 -18.09 3.85 21.00
C VAL A 288 -17.52 5.23 21.42
N SER A 289 -18.31 6.31 21.24
CA SER A 289 -18.05 7.72 21.58
C SER A 289 -17.97 8.06 23.09
N ARG A 290 -17.51 9.27 23.40
CA ARG A 290 -17.66 9.91 24.72
C ARG A 290 -19.07 10.45 24.90
N GLU A 291 -19.70 10.25 26.07
CA GLU A 291 -20.19 11.38 26.88
C GLU A 291 -20.55 11.01 28.34
N SER A 292 -20.37 12.02 29.19
CA SER A 292 -20.80 12.28 30.58
C SER A 292 -21.69 11.27 31.34
N CYS A 293 -21.31 10.94 32.59
CA CYS A 293 -22.07 11.37 33.78
C CYS A 293 -21.34 11.20 35.12
N ARG A 294 -21.82 11.91 36.15
CA ARG A 294 -21.25 11.98 37.51
C ARG A 294 -21.72 10.83 38.44
N SER A 295 -20.95 10.65 39.52
CA SER A 295 -21.35 10.15 40.85
C SER A 295 -22.04 8.78 40.98
N PHE A 296 -21.31 7.79 41.54
CA PHE A 296 -21.60 7.18 42.85
C PHE A 296 -20.42 6.28 43.31
N LEU A 297 -20.10 6.31 44.61
CA LEU A 297 -19.29 5.29 45.35
C LEU A 297 -20.28 4.29 46.02
N PRO A 298 -19.90 3.11 46.58
CA PRO A 298 -18.58 2.63 47.02
C PRO A 298 -18.17 1.31 46.29
N GLU A 299 -17.32 0.36 46.74
CA GLU A 299 -16.49 0.12 47.95
C GLU A 299 -15.23 -0.68 47.52
N LYS A 300 -14.29 -0.90 48.45
CA LYS A 300 -13.08 -1.73 48.32
C LYS A 300 -13.36 -3.23 48.13
N ARG A 301 -12.44 -3.91 47.43
CA ARG A 301 -11.57 -4.97 47.99
C ARG A 301 -10.50 -5.40 46.99
N SER A 302 -9.25 -5.13 47.32
CA SER A 302 -8.10 -5.85 46.79
C SER A 302 -7.31 -6.44 47.97
N ALA A 303 -6.87 -7.68 47.82
CA ALA A 303 -5.88 -8.32 48.67
C ALA A 303 -4.84 -8.96 47.75
N GLY A 304 -3.56 -8.66 47.96
CA GLY A 304 -2.44 -9.32 47.28
C GLY A 304 -2.07 -10.65 47.98
N PRO A 305 -0.79 -11.09 47.97
CA PRO A 305 0.38 -10.47 47.35
C PRO A 305 1.25 -11.46 46.52
N GLY A 306 2.37 -10.98 45.95
CA GLY A 306 3.45 -11.87 45.48
C GLY A 306 4.28 -11.37 44.29
N ARG A 307 5.38 -10.66 44.55
CA ARG A 307 6.52 -10.55 43.61
C ARG A 307 7.54 -11.68 43.92
N PRO A 308 8.51 -11.99 43.03
CA PRO A 308 9.77 -11.22 43.06
C PRO A 308 10.33 -10.85 41.67
N ILE A 309 11.22 -9.86 41.68
CA ILE A 309 11.96 -9.33 40.53
C ILE A 309 13.24 -10.15 40.31
N ARG A 310 13.74 -10.24 39.07
CA ARG A 310 15.16 -10.49 38.79
C ARG A 310 15.73 -9.44 37.83
N VAL A 311 16.93 -8.97 38.17
CA VAL A 311 17.82 -8.08 37.41
C VAL A 311 19.12 -8.85 37.19
N TRP A 312 19.84 -8.60 36.10
CA TRP A 312 21.30 -8.81 36.03
C TRP A 312 22.00 -7.62 35.32
N PRO A 313 23.21 -7.19 35.72
CA PRO A 313 23.79 -5.90 35.28
C PRO A 313 25.21 -5.95 34.66
N SER A 314 25.70 -4.78 34.20
CA SER A 314 27.13 -4.36 34.12
C SER A 314 27.99 -5.00 32.99
N SER A 315 29.06 -4.42 32.40
CA SER A 315 29.76 -3.10 32.42
C SER A 315 30.84 -3.09 31.29
N ALA A 316 31.52 -2.01 30.88
CA ALA A 316 31.30 -0.55 30.80
C ALA A 316 32.59 0.14 30.21
N LEU A 317 32.55 1.46 29.94
CA LEU A 317 33.63 2.47 29.63
C LEU A 317 33.56 3.03 28.20
N SER A 318 33.62 4.33 27.93
CA SER A 318 34.55 5.37 28.46
C SER A 318 33.90 6.78 28.58
N ARG A 319 34.63 7.78 29.11
CA ARG A 319 34.15 9.14 29.50
C ARG A 319 34.85 10.30 28.75
N ARG A 320 34.16 11.45 28.60
CA ARG A 320 34.59 12.88 28.80
C ARG A 320 33.48 13.83 28.23
N ALA A 321 32.82 14.68 29.03
CA ALA A 321 33.12 16.12 29.34
C ALA A 321 33.06 17.05 28.09
N CYS A 322 32.36 18.20 28.00
CA CYS A 322 31.91 19.30 28.90
C CYS A 322 30.48 19.79 28.50
N LYS A 323 29.58 20.44 29.27
CA LYS A 323 29.55 21.57 30.25
C LYS A 323 29.08 22.93 29.63
N ALA A 324 27.93 23.44 30.11
CA ALA A 324 27.34 24.79 29.95
C ALA A 324 26.84 25.19 28.53
N LEU A 325 25.85 26.09 28.32
CA LEU A 325 25.32 27.21 29.12
C LEU A 325 23.77 27.29 29.13
N THR A 326 23.21 27.83 30.21
CA THR A 326 21.89 28.50 30.24
C THR A 326 22.06 30.00 30.08
N ALA A 327 21.28 30.61 29.19
CA ALA A 327 20.86 32.01 29.20
C ALA A 327 19.53 32.11 28.43
#